data_AF-A0A920HL15-F1
#
_entry.id   AF-A0A920HL15-F1
#
_cell.length_a   1.000
_cell.length_b   1.000
_cell.length_c   1.000
_cell.angle_alpha   90.00
_cell.angle_beta   90.00
_cell.angle_gamma   90.00
#
_symmetry.space_group_name_H-M   'P 1'
#
loop_
_entity.id
_entity.type
_entity.pdbx_description
1 polymer ?
#
loop_
_entity_poly.entity_id
_entity_poly.type
_entity_poly.pdbx_seq_one_letter_code
_entity_poly.pdbx_strand_id
1 'polypeptide(L)'
;MKLLKIGVEEYGEDFMRKRFEKSAVRLLKNFFNVGLFENPYLDYDKSSTIIASEEFDKMGKEAQKKSIVMLKNDQNSLPINTRKKVYMPMRKVPKSINFFGQETPESMEHKLNILTLLSITRLLIIPVKLIFSIVSIESPDSGYGYDKKM
;
A
#
# COMPACT_ATOMS: atom_id res chain seq x y z
N MET A 1 -25.73 -20.94 -4.65
CA MET A 1 -26.60 -22.13 -4.85
C MET A 1 -26.43 -22.83 -6.20
N LYS A 2 -26.21 -22.13 -7.33
CA LYS A 2 -26.10 -22.75 -8.67
C LYS A 2 -24.91 -23.71 -8.83
N LEU A 3 -23.74 -23.36 -8.28
CA LEU A 3 -22.51 -24.17 -8.33
C LEU A 3 -22.60 -25.49 -7.56
N LEU A 4 -23.34 -25.52 -6.44
CA LEU A 4 -23.55 -26.75 -5.67
C LEU A 4 -24.35 -27.77 -6.49
N LYS A 5 -25.41 -27.31 -7.17
CA LYS A 5 -26.26 -28.16 -8.01
C LYS A 5 -25.47 -28.79 -9.16
N ILE A 6 -24.67 -27.98 -9.86
CA ILE A 6 -23.78 -28.46 -10.94
C ILE A 6 -22.79 -29.51 -10.43
N GLY A 7 -22.17 -29.28 -9.26
CA GLY A 7 -21.23 -30.25 -8.69
C GLY A 7 -21.88 -31.56 -8.23
N VAL A 8 -23.13 -31.52 -7.75
CA VAL A 8 -23.87 -32.73 -7.36
C VAL A 8 -24.28 -33.54 -8.60
N GLU A 9 -24.69 -32.86 -9.68
CA GLU A 9 -25.00 -33.49 -10.97
C GLU A 9 -23.78 -34.19 -11.59
N GLU A 10 -22.58 -33.58 -11.51
CA GLU A 10 -21.35 -34.14 -12.09
C GLU A 10 -20.68 -35.23 -11.23
N TYR A 11 -20.62 -35.07 -9.91
CA TYR A 11 -19.78 -35.90 -9.03
C TYR A 11 -20.55 -36.65 -7.92
N GLY A 12 -21.86 -36.42 -7.82
CA GLY A 12 -22.70 -37.00 -6.78
C GLY A 12 -22.62 -36.28 -5.43
N GLU A 13 -23.67 -36.47 -4.63
CA GLU A 13 -23.87 -35.76 -3.37
C GLU A 13 -22.79 -36.09 -2.33
N ASP A 14 -22.45 -37.37 -2.16
CA ASP A 14 -21.46 -37.82 -1.16
C ASP A 14 -20.07 -37.23 -1.39
N PHE A 15 -19.66 -37.13 -2.66
CA PHE A 15 -18.39 -36.53 -3.03
C PHE A 15 -18.39 -35.04 -2.70
N MET A 16 -19.43 -34.33 -3.11
CA MET A 16 -19.56 -32.90 -2.86
C MET A 16 -19.62 -32.60 -1.35
N ARG A 17 -20.36 -33.40 -0.58
CA ARG A 17 -20.43 -33.27 0.89
C ARG A 17 -19.05 -33.39 1.53
N LYS A 18 -18.29 -34.44 1.22
CA LYS A 18 -16.91 -34.62 1.72
C LYS A 18 -15.99 -33.45 1.32
N ARG A 19 -16.15 -32.92 0.10
CA ARG A 19 -15.36 -31.79 -0.40
C ARG A 19 -15.66 -30.50 0.38
N PHE A 20 -16.92 -30.25 0.71
CA PHE A 20 -17.35 -29.10 1.51
C PHE A 20 -16.92 -29.24 2.98
N GLU A 21 -17.11 -30.41 3.58
CA GLU A 21 -16.65 -30.69 4.95
C GLU A 21 -15.13 -30.50 5.08
N LYS A 22 -14.35 -30.97 4.10
CA LYS A 22 -12.89 -30.74 4.08
C LYS A 22 -12.53 -29.25 4.01
N SER A 23 -13.31 -28.44 3.28
CA SER A 23 -13.13 -26.98 3.24
C SER A 23 -13.52 -26.33 4.58
N ALA A 24 -14.64 -26.77 5.18
CA ALA A 24 -15.09 -26.29 6.48
C ALA A 24 -14.04 -26.56 7.57
N VAL A 25 -13.44 -27.76 7.60
CA VAL A 25 -12.35 -28.09 8.54
C VAL A 25 -11.17 -27.13 8.39
N ARG A 26 -10.78 -26.74 7.16
CA ARG A 26 -9.67 -25.79 6.95
C ARG A 26 -9.98 -24.40 7.50
N LEU A 27 -11.20 -23.92 7.30
CA LEU A 27 -11.64 -22.62 7.80
C LEU A 27 -11.73 -22.63 9.34
N LEU A 28 -12.45 -23.62 9.88
CA LEU A 28 -12.68 -23.74 11.32
C LEU A 28 -11.38 -23.98 12.08
N LYS A 29 -10.45 -24.79 11.54
CA LYS A 29 -9.13 -25.00 12.16
C LYS A 29 -8.37 -23.70 12.35
N ASN A 30 -8.42 -22.79 11.37
CA ASN A 30 -7.78 -21.48 11.52
C ASN A 30 -8.43 -20.66 12.65
N PHE A 31 -9.75 -20.71 12.78
CA PHE A 31 -10.47 -20.01 13.87
C PHE A 31 -10.17 -20.59 15.24
N PHE A 32 -10.09 -21.91 15.38
CA PHE A 32 -9.65 -22.56 16.62
C PHE A 32 -8.21 -22.19 16.98
N ASN A 33 -7.29 -22.19 16.01
CA ASN A 33 -5.88 -21.90 16.30
C ASN A 33 -5.64 -20.50 16.87
N VAL A 34 -6.43 -19.50 16.46
CA VAL A 34 -6.32 -18.13 16.98
C VAL A 34 -7.24 -17.88 18.18
N GLY A 35 -7.95 -18.91 18.67
CA GLY A 35 -8.79 -18.83 19.87
C GLY A 35 -10.09 -18.05 19.68
N LEU A 36 -10.62 -17.96 18.45
CA LEU A 36 -11.83 -17.17 18.18
C LEU A 36 -13.09 -17.78 18.81
N PHE A 37 -13.10 -19.07 19.16
CA PHE A 37 -14.24 -19.68 19.84
C PHE A 37 -14.25 -19.38 21.34
N GLU A 38 -13.07 -19.21 21.94
CA GLU A 38 -12.87 -18.92 23.36
C GLU A 38 -12.93 -17.41 23.64
N ASN A 39 -12.35 -16.59 22.76
CA ASN A 39 -12.35 -15.14 22.86
C ASN A 39 -12.62 -14.49 21.49
N PRO A 40 -13.91 -14.40 21.07
CA PRO A 40 -14.28 -13.93 19.73
C PRO A 40 -14.15 -12.41 19.54
N TYR A 41 -14.10 -11.63 20.63
CA TYR A 41 -14.27 -10.18 20.57
C TYR A 41 -12.97 -9.42 20.84
N LEU A 42 -12.87 -8.26 20.19
CA LEU A 42 -11.79 -7.32 20.38
C LEU A 42 -11.95 -6.57 21.70
N ASP A 43 -10.85 -6.43 22.44
CA ASP A 43 -10.75 -5.47 23.55
C ASP A 43 -10.40 -4.10 22.98
N TYR A 44 -11.41 -3.21 22.91
CA TYR A 44 -11.27 -1.89 22.31
C TYR A 44 -10.23 -1.03 23.03
N ASP A 45 -10.28 -1.01 24.36
CA ASP A 45 -9.40 -0.16 25.16
C ASP A 45 -7.95 -0.57 24.96
N LYS A 46 -7.64 -1.87 25.04
CA LYS A 46 -6.29 -2.38 24.74
C LYS A 46 -5.86 -2.07 23.31
N SER A 47 -6.73 -2.31 22.33
CA SER A 47 -6.40 -2.10 20.92
C SER A 47 -6.12 -0.63 20.61
N SER A 48 -6.88 0.28 21.22
CA SER A 48 -6.71 1.71 21.04
C SER A 48 -5.36 2.20 21.55
N THR A 49 -4.78 1.57 22.58
CA THR A 49 -3.43 1.91 23.07
C THR A 49 -2.31 1.41 22.17
N ILE A 50 -2.56 0.36 21.38
CA ILE A 50 -1.57 -0.27 20.50
C ILE A 50 -1.54 0.44 19.15
N ILE A 51 -2.72 0.75 18.59
CA ILE A 51 -2.84 1.39 17.29
C ILE A 51 -2.25 2.80 17.36
N ALA A 52 -1.39 3.12 16.39
CA ALA A 52 -0.70 4.40 16.30
C ALA A 52 0.11 4.77 17.57
N SER A 53 0.59 3.76 18.32
CA SER A 53 1.50 4.00 19.43
C SER A 53 2.83 4.61 18.93
N GLU A 54 3.46 5.41 19.78
CA GLU A 54 4.74 6.06 19.46
C GLU A 54 5.85 5.03 19.16
N GLU A 55 5.77 3.86 19.78
CA GLU A 55 6.70 2.75 19.53
C GLU A 55 6.61 2.25 18.09
N PHE A 56 5.40 1.92 17.61
CA PHE A 56 5.21 1.42 16.25
C PHE A 56 5.46 2.51 15.19
N ASP A 57 5.16 3.77 15.50
CA ASP A 57 5.50 4.89 14.62
C ASP A 57 7.03 5.03 14.45
N LYS A 58 7.81 4.94 15.54
CA LYS A 58 9.28 4.92 15.48
C LYS A 58 9.80 3.73 14.69
N MET A 59 9.28 2.53 14.94
CA MET A 59 9.66 1.32 14.19
C MET A 59 9.35 1.45 12.69
N GLY A 60 8.18 1.99 12.34
CA GLY A 60 7.77 2.23 10.96
C GLY A 60 8.69 3.22 10.23
N LYS A 61 9.05 4.33 10.90
CA LYS A 61 10.00 5.32 10.35
C LYS A 61 11.39 4.72 10.14
N GLU A 62 11.88 3.92 11.07
CA GLU A 62 13.16 3.23 10.93
C GLU A 62 13.14 2.17 9.81
N ALA A 63 12.05 1.41 9.67
CA ALA A 63 11.89 0.45 8.58
C ALA A 63 11.87 1.16 7.21
N GLN A 64 11.15 2.28 7.09
CA GLN A 64 11.16 3.11 5.88
C GLN A 64 12.55 3.67 5.57
N LYS A 65 13.29 4.14 6.58
CA LYS A 65 14.66 4.64 6.40
C LYS A 65 15.59 3.54 5.89
N LYS A 66 15.44 2.30 6.39
CA LYS A 66 16.24 1.14 5.98
C LYS A 66 15.87 0.60 4.59
N SER A 67 14.66 0.84 4.10
CA SER A 67 14.23 0.39 2.77
C SER A 67 14.72 1.29 1.63
N ILE A 68 15.19 2.50 1.94
CA ILE A 68 15.72 3.44 0.94
C ILE A 68 17.12 2.98 0.51
N VAL A 69 17.28 2.73 -0.79
CA VAL A 69 18.57 2.38 -1.41
C VAL A 69 19.10 3.59 -2.18
N MET A 70 20.34 3.99 -1.86
CA MET A 70 21.04 5.08 -2.55
C MET A 70 21.72 4.54 -3.81
N LEU A 71 21.19 4.86 -4.99
CA LEU A 71 21.73 4.38 -6.27
C LEU A 71 23.01 5.11 -6.71
N LYS A 72 23.07 6.42 -6.49
CA LYS A 72 24.22 7.25 -6.86
C LYS A 72 24.37 8.39 -5.85
N ASN A 73 25.59 8.60 -5.37
CA ASN A 73 25.97 9.78 -4.58
C ASN A 73 27.28 10.33 -5.10
N ASP A 74 27.20 11.16 -6.13
CA ASP A 74 28.36 11.79 -6.71
C ASP A 74 28.83 12.96 -5.82
N GLN A 75 30.15 13.15 -5.75
CA GLN A 75 30.81 14.23 -4.99
C GLN A 75 30.35 14.37 -3.52
N ASN A 76 29.87 13.29 -2.88
CA ASN A 76 29.29 13.32 -1.53
C ASN A 76 28.22 14.43 -1.37
N SER A 77 27.40 14.63 -2.40
CA SER A 77 26.34 15.65 -2.42
C SER A 77 25.28 15.47 -1.32
N LEU A 78 25.11 14.23 -0.82
CA LEU A 78 24.28 13.88 0.34
C LEU A 78 25.16 13.38 1.50
N PRO A 79 24.80 13.68 2.77
CA PRO A 79 23.59 14.37 3.23
C PRO A 79 23.66 15.90 3.11
N ILE A 80 22.49 16.55 3.05
CA ILE A 80 22.38 18.01 2.96
C ILE A 80 22.37 18.60 4.37
N ASN A 81 23.46 19.27 4.75
CA ASN A 81 23.62 19.83 6.11
C ASN A 81 22.98 21.22 6.31
N THR A 82 22.47 21.86 5.26
CA THR A 82 21.92 23.22 5.32
C THR A 82 20.56 23.30 4.62
N ARG A 83 19.68 24.16 5.15
CA ARG A 83 18.37 24.43 4.53
C ARG A 83 18.56 25.13 3.18
N LYS A 84 18.53 24.34 2.10
CA LYS A 84 18.69 24.79 0.71
C LYS A 84 17.34 25.08 0.04
N LYS A 85 17.39 25.84 -1.06
CA LYS A 85 16.24 26.10 -1.94
C LYS A 85 16.02 24.93 -2.89
N VAL A 86 14.82 24.34 -2.85
CA VAL A 86 14.47 23.11 -3.55
C VAL A 86 13.26 23.34 -4.43
N TYR A 87 13.32 22.81 -5.65
CA TYR A 87 12.17 22.74 -6.54
C TYR A 87 11.62 21.31 -6.56
N MET A 88 10.30 21.17 -6.51
CA MET A 88 9.62 19.88 -6.64
C MET A 88 8.59 20.00 -7.78
N PRO A 89 8.81 19.34 -8.93
CA PRO A 89 7.84 19.36 -10.01
C PRO A 89 6.55 18.65 -9.60
N MET A 90 5.43 19.16 -10.13
CA MET A 90 4.16 18.44 -10.10
C MET A 90 4.20 17.32 -11.13
N ARG A 91 3.62 16.17 -10.79
CA ARG A 91 3.47 15.05 -11.70
C ARG A 91 2.06 15.00 -12.24
N LYS A 92 1.95 14.75 -13.55
CA LYS A 92 0.68 14.44 -14.19
C LYS A 92 0.25 13.01 -13.83
N VAL A 93 -0.95 12.89 -13.29
CA VAL A 93 -1.62 11.61 -13.04
C VAL A 93 -2.66 11.43 -14.15
N PRO A 94 -2.51 10.43 -15.04
CA PRO A 94 -3.46 10.22 -16.12
C PRO A 94 -4.81 9.76 -15.58
N LYS A 95 -5.86 9.93 -16.40
CA LYS A 95 -7.17 9.34 -16.10
C LYS A 95 -7.02 7.83 -15.90
N SER A 96 -7.51 7.31 -14.77
CA SER A 96 -7.40 5.88 -14.42
C SER A 96 -8.71 5.38 -13.79
N ILE A 97 -8.83 4.06 -13.65
CA ILE A 97 -9.95 3.40 -12.99
C ILE A 97 -9.42 2.84 -11.67
N ASN A 98 -10.04 3.24 -10.56
CA ASN A 98 -9.62 2.75 -9.24
C ASN A 98 -10.06 1.28 -9.02
N PHE A 99 -9.64 0.69 -7.91
CA PHE A 99 -10.01 -0.69 -7.54
C PHE A 99 -11.51 -0.97 -7.53
N PHE A 100 -12.34 0.05 -7.26
CA PHE A 100 -13.80 -0.05 -7.22
C PHE A 100 -14.48 0.20 -8.58
N GLY A 101 -13.71 0.34 -9.67
CA GLY A 101 -14.24 0.59 -11.00
C GLY A 101 -14.66 2.04 -11.24
N GLN A 102 -14.35 2.96 -10.33
CA GLN A 102 -14.68 4.38 -10.48
C GLN A 102 -13.59 5.11 -11.24
N GLU A 103 -14.00 6.04 -12.11
CA GLU A 103 -13.07 6.88 -12.84
C GLU A 103 -12.40 7.90 -11.91
N THR A 104 -11.08 7.93 -11.95
CA THR A 104 -10.27 8.98 -11.34
C THR A 104 -9.89 9.97 -12.44
N PRO A 105 -10.27 11.26 -12.32
CA PRO A 105 -9.95 12.26 -13.34
C PRO A 105 -8.45 12.54 -13.38
N GLU A 106 -7.99 13.09 -14.51
CA GLU A 106 -6.63 13.56 -14.66
C GLU A 106 -6.34 14.70 -13.68
N SER A 107 -5.19 14.64 -13.00
CA SER A 107 -4.77 15.64 -12.02
C SER A 107 -3.27 15.94 -12.12
N MET A 108 -2.88 17.10 -11.59
CA MET A 108 -1.48 17.47 -11.38
C MET A 108 -1.23 17.50 -9.88
N GLU A 109 -0.29 16.68 -9.39
CA GLU A 109 -0.11 16.48 -7.95
C GLU A 109 1.37 16.43 -7.55
N HIS A 110 1.65 16.86 -6.32
CA HIS A 110 2.92 16.58 -5.65
C HIS A 110 2.84 15.22 -4.95
N LYS A 111 3.73 14.27 -5.30
CA LYS A 111 3.71 12.90 -4.76
C LYS A 111 4.46 12.71 -3.43
N LEU A 112 5.08 13.77 -2.92
CA LEU A 112 5.75 13.78 -1.62
C LEU A 112 5.03 14.75 -0.69
N ASN A 113 5.09 14.46 0.61
CA ASN A 113 4.50 15.32 1.63
C ASN A 113 5.26 16.65 1.70
N ILE A 114 4.59 17.72 1.27
CA ILE A 114 5.12 19.09 1.23
C ILE A 114 5.48 19.57 2.64
N LEU A 115 4.69 19.23 3.66
CA LEU A 115 4.89 19.69 5.04
C LEU A 115 6.19 19.12 5.62
N THR A 116 6.45 17.83 5.38
CA THR A 116 7.71 17.18 5.78
C THR A 116 8.90 17.81 5.06
N LEU A 117 8.72 18.26 3.81
CA LEU A 117 9.80 18.85 3.04
C LEU A 117 10.09 20.30 3.43
N LEU A 118 9.07 21.07 3.84
CA LEU A 118 9.18 22.44 4.33
C LEU A 118 9.91 22.54 5.69
N SER A 119 9.85 21.50 6.52
CA SER A 119 10.61 21.49 7.78
C SER A 119 12.13 21.43 7.54
N ILE A 120 12.57 20.81 6.43
CA ILE A 120 13.99 20.58 6.11
C ILE A 120 14.51 21.56 5.06
N THR A 121 13.66 22.01 4.13
CA THR A 121 14.06 22.76 2.93
C THR A 121 13.19 23.99 2.69
N ARG A 122 13.65 24.89 1.81
CA ARG A 122 12.85 26.01 1.32
C ARG A 122 12.32 25.68 -0.07
N LEU A 123 11.03 25.37 -0.18
CA LEU A 123 10.40 25.07 -1.46
C LEU A 123 10.28 26.31 -2.35
N LEU A 124 10.57 26.14 -3.63
CA LEU A 124 10.36 27.10 -4.70
C LEU A 124 9.31 26.56 -5.67
N ILE A 125 8.45 27.47 -6.14
CA ILE A 125 7.43 27.18 -7.16
C ILE A 125 8.04 27.27 -8.58
N ILE A 126 9.12 28.04 -8.74
CA ILE A 126 9.74 28.35 -10.03
C ILE A 126 11.22 27.92 -10.01
N PRO A 127 11.72 27.23 -11.05
CA PRO A 127 13.06 26.64 -11.03
C PRO A 127 14.23 27.62 -11.27
N VAL A 128 13.98 28.93 -11.42
CA VAL A 128 14.96 29.92 -11.90
C VAL A 128 16.19 30.09 -10.98
N LYS A 129 16.08 29.80 -9.68
CA LYS A 129 17.19 29.97 -8.72
C LYS A 129 17.24 28.83 -7.69
N LEU A 130 17.16 27.58 -8.16
CA LEU A 130 17.24 26.38 -7.33
C LEU A 130 18.69 25.90 -7.16
N ILE A 131 18.97 25.18 -6.07
CA ILE A 131 20.25 24.50 -5.84
C ILE A 131 20.15 23.02 -6.22
N PHE A 132 18.99 22.38 -5.98
CA PHE A 132 18.68 21.04 -6.46
C PHE A 132 17.16 20.82 -6.57
N SER A 133 16.75 19.78 -7.28
CA SER A 133 15.35 19.37 -7.45
C SER A 133 15.10 17.97 -6.91
N ILE A 134 13.92 17.74 -6.33
CA ILE A 134 13.49 16.40 -5.91
C ILE A 134 12.42 15.92 -6.88
N VAL A 135 12.69 14.79 -7.54
CA VAL A 135 11.80 14.19 -8.53
C VAL A 135 11.32 12.84 -8.00
N SER A 136 10.02 12.60 -8.09
CA SER A 136 9.41 11.30 -7.80
C SER A 136 9.16 10.59 -9.12
N ILE A 137 9.65 9.36 -9.23
CA ILE A 137 9.45 8.50 -10.39
C ILE A 137 8.41 7.44 -10.00
N GLU A 138 7.48 7.18 -10.90
CA GLU A 138 6.52 6.09 -10.75
C GLU A 138 7.03 4.85 -11.47
N SER A 139 6.88 3.69 -10.85
CA SER A 139 7.13 2.41 -11.52
C SER A 139 6.15 2.23 -12.70
N PRO A 140 6.52 1.48 -13.74
CA PRO A 140 5.60 1.20 -14.84
C PRO A 140 4.29 0.59 -14.31
N ASP A 141 3.15 1.14 -14.72
CA ASP A 141 1.85 0.59 -14.39
C ASP A 141 1.59 -0.63 -15.28
N SER A 142 1.51 -1.81 -14.67
CA SER A 142 1.17 -3.06 -15.37
C SER A 142 -0.33 -3.20 -15.65
N GLY A 143 -1.16 -2.26 -15.17
CA GLY A 143 -2.60 -2.31 -15.28
C GLY A 143 -3.23 -3.39 -14.39
N TYR A 144 -4.56 -3.53 -14.52
CA TYR A 144 -5.35 -4.52 -13.79
C TYR A 144 -5.69 -5.72 -14.69
N GLY A 145 -5.20 -6.90 -14.32
CA GLY A 145 -5.67 -8.18 -14.86
C GLY A 145 -5.05 -8.60 -16.19
N TYR A 146 -5.73 -9.53 -16.86
CA TYR A 146 -5.30 -10.10 -18.13
C TYR A 146 -5.58 -9.14 -19.29
N ASP A 147 -4.67 -9.10 -20.26
CA ASP A 147 -4.84 -8.34 -21.49
C ASP A 147 -6.11 -8.83 -22.22
N LYS A 148 -7.02 -7.92 -22.57
CA LYS A 148 -8.26 -8.24 -23.31
C LYS A 148 -7.98 -8.72 -24.74
N LYS A 149 -6.73 -8.67 -25.19
CA LYS A 149 -6.28 -9.07 -26.53
C LYS A 149 -5.66 -10.48 -26.60
N MET A 150 -5.94 -11.36 -25.63
CA MET A 150 -5.72 -12.80 -25.79
C MET A 150 -7.00 -13.52 -26.21
#